data_AF-A0A968JSL0-F1
#
_entry.id   AF-A0A968JSL0-F1
#
_cell.length_a   1.000
_cell.length_b   1.000
_cell.length_c   1.000
_cell.angle_alpha   90.00
_cell.angle_beta   90.00
_cell.angle_gamma   90.00
#
_symmetry.space_group_name_H-M   'P 1'
#
loop_
_entity.id
_entity.type
_entity.pdbx_description
1 polymer ?
#
loop_
_entity_poly.entity_id
_entity_poly.type
_entity_poly.pdbx_seq_one_letter_code
_entity_poly.pdbx_strand_id
1 'polypeptide(L)' 'MDLFVWENWYNTGVEKIDQQHKQLVNYLNILYDAMKSGKGFDVMSEIFKRTC' A
#
# COMPACT_ATOMS: atom_id res chain seq x y z
N MET A 1 4.32 12.14 0.29
CA MET A 1 5.73 11.71 0.25
C MET A 1 5.70 10.31 0.78
N ASP A 2 6.09 9.37 -0.07
CA ASP A 2 5.82 7.95 0.16
C ASP A 2 6.60 7.44 1.36
N LEU A 3 5.93 6.63 2.19
CA LEU A 3 6.56 5.95 3.32
C LEU A 3 7.53 4.88 2.83
N PHE A 4 7.15 4.21 1.74
CA PHE A 4 7.88 3.08 1.19
C PHE A 4 7.89 3.16 -0.33
N VAL A 5 9.07 3.13 -0.93
CA VAL A 5 9.26 3.10 -2.39
C VAL A 5 9.68 1.69 -2.79
N TRP A 6 9.02 1.14 -3.80
CA TRP A 6 9.38 -0.19 -4.30
C TRP A 6 10.70 -0.15 -5.07
N GLU A 7 11.64 -1.00 -4.67
CA GLU A 7 12.91 -1.20 -5.35
C GLU A 7 12.99 -2.58 -6.02
N ASN A 8 13.84 -2.71 -7.04
CA ASN A 8 13.93 -3.94 -7.85
C ASN A 8 14.42 -5.16 -7.06
N TRP A 9 15.10 -4.97 -5.93
CA TRP A 9 15.60 -6.08 -5.11
C TRP A 9 14.50 -6.81 -4.33
N TYR A 10 13.30 -6.23 -4.21
CA TYR A 10 12.14 -6.89 -3.62
C TYR A 10 11.43 -7.84 -4.60
N ASN A 11 11.80 -7.81 -5.88
CA ASN A 11 11.20 -8.68 -6.88
C ASN A 11 11.57 -10.14 -6.57
N THR A 12 10.55 -10.98 -6.44
CA THR A 12 10.67 -12.42 -6.20
C THR A 12 10.94 -13.20 -7.48
N GLY A 13 10.82 -12.54 -8.65
CA GLY A 13 10.89 -13.18 -9.96
C GLY A 13 9.56 -13.81 -10.38
N VAL A 14 8.54 -13.79 -9.51
CA VAL A 14 7.18 -14.22 -9.82
C VAL A 14 6.32 -12.98 -10.00
N GLU A 15 6.01 -12.64 -11.25
CA GLU A 15 5.30 -11.40 -11.61
C GLU A 15 4.02 -11.19 -10.81
N LYS A 16 3.21 -12.24 -10.65
CA LYS A 16 1.94 -12.17 -9.90
C LYS A 16 2.15 -11.79 -8.43
N ILE A 17 3.21 -12.30 -7.81
CA ILE A 17 3.55 -12.00 -6.41
C ILE A 17 4.10 -10.58 -6.31
N ASP A 18 4.95 -10.17 -7.24
CA ASP A 18 5.52 -8.82 -7.27
C ASP A 18 4.43 -7.77 -7.48
N GLN A 19 3.42 -8.06 -8.30
CA GLN A 19 2.23 -7.22 -8.47
C GLN A 19 1.41 -7.11 -7.17
N GLN A 20 1.18 -8.23 -6.47
CA GLN A 20 0.47 -8.23 -5.19
C GLN A 20 1.22 -7.43 -4.11
N HIS A 21 2.54 -7.58 -4.02
CA HIS A 21 3.36 -6.81 -3.08
C HIS A 21 3.38 -5.32 -3.39
N LYS A 22 3.47 -4.94 -4.68
CA LYS A 22 3.37 -3.53 -5.09
C LYS A 22 2.02 -2.92 -4.73
N GLN A 23 0.92 -3.68 -4.87
CA GLN A 23 -0.39 -3.24 -4.42
C GLN A 23 -0.44 -3.03 -2.90
N LEU A 24 0.15 -3.94 -2.12
CA LEU A 24 0.25 -3.79 -0.67
C LEU A 24 1.00 -2.52 -0.28
N VAL A 25 2.15 -2.26 -0.91
CA VAL A 25 2.95 -1.04 -0.70
C VAL A 25 2.16 0.22 -1.06
N ASN A 26 1.38 0.18 -2.14
CA ASN A 26 0.52 1.29 -2.50
C ASN A 26 -0.53 1.59 -1.41
N TYR A 27 -1.18 0.57 -0.86
CA TYR A 27 -2.12 0.75 0.27
C TYR A 27 -1.43 1.31 1.51
N LEU A 28 -0.20 0.88 1.80
CA LEU A 28 0.59 1.39 2.91
C LEU A 28 0.86 2.90 2.75
N ASN A 29 1.28 3.33 1.56
CA ASN A 29 1.55 4.74 1.28
C ASN A 29 0.29 5.61 1.39
N ILE A 30 -0.83 5.15 0.83
CA ILE A 30 -2.13 5.83 0.93
C ILE A 30 -2.55 5.99 2.40
N LEU A 31 -2.42 4.93 3.20
CA LEU A 31 -2.76 4.97 4.61
C LEU A 31 -1.85 5.95 5.39
N TYR A 32 -0.55 5.95 5.09
CA TYR A 32 0.41 6.84 5.74
C TYR A 32 0.11 8.32 5.46
N ASP A 33 -0.20 8.68 4.22
CA ASP A 33 -0.58 10.05 3.86
C ASP A 33 -1.93 10.44 4.49
N ALA A 34 -2.87 9.50 4.62
CA ALA A 34 -4.13 9.71 5.34
C ALA A 34 -3.91 9.94 6.84
N MET A 35 -2.99 9.21 7.47
CA MET A 35 -2.62 9.39 8.87
C MET A 35 -2.02 10.78 9.12
N LYS A 36 -1.15 11.27 8.23
CA LYS A 36 -0.62 12.65 8.30
C LYS A 36 -1.72 13.71 8.24
N SER A 37 -2.81 13.41 7.56
CA SER A 37 -3.96 14.29 7.38
C SER A 37 -5.03 14.14 8.48
N GLY A 38 -4.81 13.25 9.46
CA GLY A 38 -5.78 12.94 10.52
C GLY A 38 -6.96 12.06 10.08
N LYS A 39 -6.94 11.53 8.84
CA LYS A 39 -8.02 10.74 8.22
C LYS A 39 -7.69 9.24 8.12
N GLY A 40 -6.74 8.76 8.93
CA GLY A 40 -6.23 7.39 8.83
C GLY A 40 -7.31 6.32 8.99
N PHE A 41 -8.27 6.52 9.89
CA PHE A 41 -9.34 5.55 10.16
C PHE A 41 -10.31 5.39 8.98
N ASP A 42 -10.69 6.50 8.34
CA ASP A 42 -11.62 6.50 7.20
C ASP A 42 -11.02 5.76 6.01
N VAL A 43 -9.77 6.09 5.68
CA VAL A 43 -9.03 5.49 4.56
C VAL A 43 -8.72 4.02 4.84
N MET A 44 -8.36 3.67 6.08
CA MET A 44 -8.19 2.27 6.47
C MET A 44 -9.47 1.47 6.25
N SER A 45 -10.61 2.00 6.70
CA SER A 45 -11.92 1.36 6.53
C SER A 45 -12.28 1.18 5.05
N GLU A 46 -11.94 2.15 4.19
CA GLU A 46 -12.13 2.05 2.75
C GLU A 46 -11.25 0.99 2.11
N ILE A 47 -9.96 0.92 2.47
CA ILE A 47 -9.04 -0.11 1.96
C ILE A 47 -9.58 -1.50 2.29
N PHE A 48 -9.98 -1.76 3.53
CA PHE A 48 -10.52 -3.06 3.93
C PHE A 48 -11.83 -3.43 3.22
N LYS A 49 -12.71 -2.45 2.95
CA LYS A 49 -13.95 -2.69 2.19
C LYS A 49 -13.70 -3.08 0.73
N ARG A 50 -12.62 -2.58 0.12
CA ARG A 50 -12.28 -2.87 -1.29
C ARG A 50 -11.63 -4.24 -1.49
N THR A 51 -11.09 -4.82 -0.43
CA THR A 51 -10.37 -6.10 -0.45
C THR A 51 -11.22 -7.31 0.01
N CYS A 52 -12.46 -7.08 0.45
CA CYS A 52 -13.44 -8.10 0.81
C CYS A 52 -14.46 -8.34 -0.31
#